data_AF-A0A847X820-F1
#
_entry.id   AF-A0A847X820-F1
#
_cell.length_a   1.000
_cell.length_b   1.000
_cell.length_c   1.000
_cell.angle_alpha   90.00
_cell.angle_beta   90.00
_cell.angle_gamma   90.00
#
_symmetry.space_group_name_H-M   'P 1'
#
loop_
_entity.id
_entity.type
_entity.pdbx_description
1 polymer ?
#
loop_
_entity_poly.entity_id
_entity_poly.type
_entity_poly.pdbx_seq_one_letter_code
_entity_poly.pdbx_strand_id
1 'polypeptide(L)'
;MKGSITDHDNLEYYLNSKHDEFFIPGIEFGLTYKNEEVHILAYFIDTYDKELLDLTVKLQEDRNRRIHKTVLLLSDLGFSITYEEVERKSKGKILSRSHIGELLAEKGYTESIKESFQKYLNPGKPAYVDKKAMDVKEILRIIRDNKAVSILAHPKTIKDE
;
A
#
# COMPACT_ATOMS: atom_id res chain seq x y z
N MET A 1 19.12 17.38 -8.21
CA MET A 1 18.41 16.17 -7.77
C MET A 1 17.84 16.45 -6.39
N LYS A 2 16.51 16.47 -6.23
CA LYS A 2 15.85 16.88 -4.97
C LYS A 2 15.49 15.72 -4.02
N GLY A 3 15.57 14.48 -4.50
CA GLY A 3 15.24 13.29 -3.74
C GLY A 3 14.64 12.22 -4.64
N SER A 4 13.81 11.37 -4.07
CA SER A 4 13.02 10.34 -4.76
C SER A 4 11.56 10.42 -4.33
N ILE A 5 10.64 10.10 -5.22
CA ILE A 5 9.26 9.78 -4.87
C ILE A 5 9.13 8.26 -4.90
N THR A 6 8.49 7.68 -3.89
CA THR A 6 8.37 6.22 -3.74
C THR A 6 6.99 5.91 -3.21
N ASP A 7 5.97 6.26 -3.99
CA ASP A 7 4.58 5.98 -3.63
C ASP A 7 4.32 4.47 -3.61
N HIS A 8 3.35 4.05 -2.78
CA HIS A 8 3.04 2.65 -2.58
C HIS A 8 2.36 2.01 -3.79
N ASP A 9 3.05 1.08 -4.46
CA ASP A 9 2.50 0.33 -5.60
C ASP A 9 1.96 1.23 -6.76
N ASN A 10 2.41 2.49 -6.88
CA ASN A 10 1.86 3.46 -7.86
C ASN A 10 2.94 4.36 -8.48
N LEU A 11 2.75 4.71 -9.75
CA LEU A 11 3.63 5.57 -10.56
C LEU A 11 2.94 6.82 -11.12
N GLU A 12 1.67 7.08 -10.77
CA GLU A 12 0.89 8.21 -11.29
C GLU A 12 1.60 9.56 -11.16
N TYR A 13 2.39 9.77 -10.11
CA TYR A 13 3.21 10.98 -9.95
C TYR A 13 4.08 11.25 -11.17
N TYR A 14 4.70 10.21 -11.74
CA TYR A 14 5.59 10.30 -12.89
C TYR A 14 4.84 10.42 -14.23
N LEU A 15 3.66 9.81 -14.33
CA LEU A 15 2.88 9.78 -15.57
C LEU A 15 2.09 11.08 -15.81
N ASN A 16 1.55 11.66 -14.73
CA ASN A 16 0.58 12.75 -14.83
C ASN A 16 1.17 14.14 -14.65
N SER A 17 2.49 14.23 -14.41
CA SER A 17 3.08 15.48 -13.99
C SER A 17 4.20 15.95 -14.92
N LYS A 18 4.09 17.20 -15.36
CA LYS A 18 5.23 17.95 -15.90
C LYS A 18 5.94 18.60 -14.72
N HIS A 19 6.89 17.89 -14.12
CA HIS A 19 7.70 18.46 -13.05
C HIS A 19 8.93 19.13 -13.64
N ASP A 20 9.16 20.39 -13.27
CA ASP A 20 10.41 21.12 -13.55
C ASP A 20 11.58 20.63 -12.67
N GLU A 21 11.31 19.67 -11.77
CA GLU A 21 12.25 19.18 -10.76
C GLU A 21 12.72 17.75 -11.06
N PHE A 22 14.04 17.54 -10.97
CA PHE A 22 14.65 16.24 -11.17
C PHE A 22 14.62 15.40 -9.88
N PHE A 23 13.71 14.43 -9.83
CA PHE A 23 13.63 13.35 -8.84
C PHE A 23 14.22 12.04 -9.41
N ILE A 24 14.78 11.21 -8.53
CA ILE A 24 15.04 9.81 -8.87
C ILE A 24 13.68 9.09 -8.97
N PRO A 25 13.37 8.43 -10.10
CA PRO A 25 12.19 7.59 -10.20
C PRO A 25 12.23 6.45 -9.20
N GLY A 26 11.15 6.23 -8.46
CA GLY A 26 11.06 5.13 -7.53
C GLY A 26 9.64 4.73 -7.17
N ILE A 27 9.52 3.57 -6.55
CA ILE A 27 8.26 2.97 -6.13
C ILE A 27 8.51 2.13 -4.86
N GLU A 28 7.54 2.11 -3.95
CA GLU A 28 7.57 1.21 -2.80
C GLU A 28 6.55 0.08 -2.99
N PHE A 29 7.04 -1.12 -3.30
CA PHE A 29 6.20 -2.31 -3.38
C PHE A 29 5.87 -2.83 -2.00
N GLY A 30 4.58 -2.90 -1.65
CA GLY A 30 4.14 -3.65 -0.47
C GLY A 30 4.01 -5.13 -0.81
N LEU A 31 4.61 -6.04 -0.07
CA LEU A 31 4.61 -7.48 -0.37
C LEU A 31 4.31 -8.30 0.88
N THR A 32 4.08 -9.59 0.67
CA THR A 32 3.98 -10.57 1.74
C THR A 32 5.08 -11.61 1.53
N TYR A 33 5.94 -11.78 2.53
CA TYR A 33 7.01 -12.77 2.53
C TYR A 33 6.97 -13.53 3.85
N LYS A 34 6.92 -14.87 3.79
CA LYS A 34 6.77 -15.73 4.98
C LYS A 34 5.65 -15.28 5.94
N ASN A 35 4.50 -14.89 5.39
CA ASN A 35 3.33 -14.37 6.14
C ASN A 35 3.56 -13.02 6.86
N GLU A 36 4.67 -12.33 6.60
CA GLU A 36 4.93 -10.98 7.11
C GLU A 36 4.80 -9.95 5.99
N GLU A 37 4.34 -8.75 6.33
CA GLU A 37 4.30 -7.61 5.41
C GLU A 37 5.70 -7.04 5.29
N VAL A 38 6.24 -7.03 4.07
CA VAL A 38 7.58 -6.52 3.76
C VAL A 38 7.48 -5.54 2.62
N HIS A 39 8.26 -4.47 2.66
CA HIS A 39 8.23 -3.48 1.59
C HIS A 39 9.58 -3.39 0.90
N ILE A 40 9.56 -3.28 -0.43
CA ILE A 40 10.76 -3.14 -1.26
C ILE A 40 10.67 -1.80 -1.99
N LEU A 41 11.64 -0.94 -1.73
CA LEU A 41 11.87 0.27 -2.52
C LEU A 41 12.62 -0.13 -3.79
N ALA A 42 12.15 0.35 -4.95
CA ALA A 42 12.88 0.26 -6.21
C ALA A 42 13.20 1.66 -6.72
N TYR A 43 14.46 1.90 -7.10
CA TYR A 43 14.94 3.19 -7.59
C TYR A 43 15.52 3.07 -8.99
N PHE A 44 15.48 4.17 -9.75
CA PHE A 44 15.88 4.25 -11.15
C PHE A 44 15.06 3.31 -12.05
N ILE A 45 13.80 3.10 -11.69
CA ILE A 45 12.83 2.36 -12.51
C ILE A 45 12.50 3.10 -13.80
N ASP A 46 12.19 2.36 -14.86
CA ASP A 46 11.57 2.93 -16.05
C ASP A 46 10.08 3.10 -15.80
N THR A 47 9.63 4.34 -15.62
CA THR A 47 8.23 4.66 -15.29
C THR A 47 7.28 4.46 -16.48
N TYR A 48 7.80 4.16 -17.66
CA TYR A 48 7.02 3.84 -18.86
C TYR A 48 7.05 2.36 -19.22
N ASP A 49 7.74 1.52 -18.43
CA ASP A 49 7.76 0.08 -18.65
C ASP A 49 6.34 -0.50 -18.51
N LYS A 50 5.87 -1.18 -19.57
CA LYS A 50 4.50 -1.67 -19.64
C LYS A 50 4.23 -2.75 -18.59
N GLU A 51 5.18 -3.65 -18.36
CA GLU A 51 5.01 -4.73 -17.39
C GLU A 51 4.88 -4.17 -15.97
N LEU A 52 5.72 -3.21 -15.61
CA LEU A 52 5.64 -2.49 -14.34
C LEU A 52 4.31 -1.74 -14.20
N LEU A 53 3.85 -1.03 -15.23
CA LEU A 53 2.57 -0.32 -15.20
C LEU A 53 1.38 -1.27 -14.99
N ASP A 54 1.30 -2.35 -15.78
CA ASP A 54 0.24 -3.37 -15.65
C ASP A 54 0.24 -3.99 -14.23
N LEU A 55 1.43 -4.23 -13.68
CA LEU A 55 1.60 -4.69 -12.32
C LEU A 55 1.03 -3.70 -11.29
N THR A 56 1.33 -2.40 -11.41
CA THR A 56 0.81 -1.39 -10.47
C THR A 56 -0.73 -1.33 -10.50
N VAL A 57 -1.35 -1.44 -11.68
CA VAL A 57 -2.81 -1.50 -11.81
C VAL A 57 -3.36 -2.69 -11.04
N LYS A 58 -2.81 -3.89 -11.26
CA LYS A 58 -3.21 -5.11 -10.55
C LYS A 58 -3.06 -4.97 -9.02
N LEU A 59 -1.96 -4.38 -8.55
CA LEU A 59 -1.72 -4.16 -7.12
C LEU A 59 -2.75 -3.19 -6.50
N GLN A 60 -3.12 -2.14 -7.23
CA GLN A 60 -4.13 -1.17 -6.81
C GLN A 60 -5.54 -1.79 -6.78
N GLU A 61 -5.90 -2.58 -7.78
CA GLU A 61 -7.17 -3.33 -7.78
C GLU A 61 -7.26 -4.30 -6.61
N ASP A 62 -6.20 -5.06 -6.36
CA ASP A 62 -6.09 -6.00 -5.24
C ASP A 62 -6.24 -5.29 -3.89
N ARG A 63 -5.65 -4.12 -3.76
CA ARG A 63 -5.76 -3.24 -2.59
C ARG A 63 -7.20 -2.74 -2.40
N ASN A 64 -7.84 -2.22 -3.45
CA ASN A 64 -9.22 -1.72 -3.37
C ASN A 64 -10.19 -2.84 -2.97
N ARG A 65 -10.04 -4.04 -3.54
CA ARG A 65 -10.85 -5.20 -3.15
C ARG A 65 -10.68 -5.58 -1.68
N ARG A 66 -9.46 -5.49 -1.14
CA ARG A 66 -9.22 -5.76 0.30
C ARG A 66 -9.81 -4.68 1.19
N ILE A 67 -9.68 -3.41 0.82
CA ILE A 67 -10.32 -2.30 1.55
C ILE A 67 -11.84 -2.50 1.60
N HIS A 68 -12.46 -2.84 0.47
CA HIS A 68 -13.88 -3.20 0.43
C HIS A 68 -14.23 -4.34 1.40
N LYS A 69 -13.46 -5.42 1.41
CA LYS A 69 -13.68 -6.55 2.32
C LYS A 69 -13.50 -6.17 3.79
N THR A 70 -12.49 -5.37 4.12
CA THR A 70 -12.28 -4.88 5.49
C THR A 70 -13.46 -4.03 5.94
N VAL A 71 -14.00 -3.16 5.07
CA VAL A 71 -15.19 -2.36 5.38
C VAL A 71 -16.41 -3.27 5.63
N LEU A 72 -16.62 -4.31 4.83
CA LEU A 72 -17.70 -5.28 5.05
C LEU A 72 -17.57 -5.98 6.41
N LEU A 73 -16.36 -6.47 6.75
CA LEU A 73 -16.10 -7.11 8.05
C LEU A 73 -16.38 -6.15 9.22
N LEU A 74 -16.02 -4.87 9.08
CA LEU A 74 -16.34 -3.87 10.09
C LEU A 74 -17.85 -3.61 10.17
N SER A 75 -18.54 -3.56 9.03
CA SER A 75 -20.00 -3.42 9.04
C SER A 75 -20.68 -4.59 9.76
N ASP A 76 -20.20 -5.82 9.55
CA ASP A 76 -20.72 -7.02 10.24
C ASP A 76 -20.46 -6.99 11.76
N LEU A 77 -19.42 -6.26 12.19
CA LEU A 77 -19.11 -6.02 13.61
C LEU A 77 -19.92 -4.85 14.21
N GLY A 78 -20.82 -4.23 13.43
CA GLY A 78 -21.69 -3.13 13.88
C GLY A 78 -21.11 -1.74 13.69
N PHE A 79 -19.99 -1.59 12.96
CA PHE A 79 -19.46 -0.27 12.62
C PHE A 79 -20.25 0.35 11.47
N SER A 80 -20.79 1.56 11.66
CA SER A 80 -21.44 2.32 10.61
C SER A 80 -20.39 3.04 9.76
N ILE A 81 -19.71 2.30 8.88
CA ILE A 81 -18.72 2.82 7.94
C ILE A 81 -19.00 2.33 6.52
N THR A 82 -18.69 3.14 5.51
CA THR A 82 -18.83 2.74 4.10
C THR A 82 -17.53 2.86 3.32
N TYR A 83 -17.45 2.19 2.17
CA TYR A 83 -16.28 2.26 1.31
C TYR A 83 -16.07 3.68 0.78
N GLU A 84 -17.14 4.38 0.44
CA GLU A 84 -17.13 5.75 -0.08
C GLU A 84 -16.58 6.73 0.98
N GLU A 85 -16.83 6.48 2.27
CA GLU A 85 -16.23 7.29 3.33
C GLU A 85 -14.72 7.10 3.40
N VAL A 86 -14.24 5.86 3.27
CA VAL A 86 -12.81 5.54 3.21
C VAL A 86 -12.18 6.14 1.95
N GLU A 87 -12.88 6.11 0.83
CA GLU A 87 -12.45 6.73 -0.43
C GLU A 87 -12.31 8.24 -0.29
N ARG A 88 -13.32 8.92 0.27
CA ARG A 88 -13.23 10.37 0.54
C ARG A 88 -12.07 10.71 1.47
N LYS A 89 -11.75 9.84 2.43
CA LYS A 89 -10.59 10.04 3.33
C LYS A 89 -9.25 10.01 2.60
N SER A 90 -9.14 9.20 1.56
CA SER A 90 -7.92 9.15 0.75
C SER A 90 -7.62 10.44 -0.01
N LYS A 91 -8.62 11.32 -0.20
CA LYS A 91 -8.50 12.57 -0.99
C LYS A 91 -7.96 12.32 -2.40
N GLY A 92 -8.41 11.24 -3.04
CA GLY A 92 -7.95 10.83 -4.37
C GLY A 92 -6.57 10.18 -4.39
N LYS A 93 -6.01 9.84 -3.23
CA LYS A 93 -4.78 9.05 -3.12
C LYS A 93 -5.08 7.56 -3.00
N ILE A 94 -4.02 6.76 -3.04
CA ILE A 94 -4.07 5.30 -2.92
C ILE A 94 -4.70 4.89 -1.59
N LEU A 95 -5.73 4.04 -1.64
CA LEU A 95 -6.43 3.59 -0.44
C LEU A 95 -5.54 2.73 0.48
N SER A 96 -5.68 2.92 1.79
CA SER A 96 -4.90 2.19 2.78
C SER A 96 -5.73 1.85 4.01
N ARG A 97 -5.27 0.88 4.79
CA ARG A 97 -5.85 0.57 6.11
C ARG A 97 -5.76 1.76 7.07
N SER A 98 -4.80 2.66 6.87
CA SER A 98 -4.67 3.87 7.66
C SER A 98 -5.91 4.77 7.51
N HIS A 99 -6.46 4.90 6.30
CA HIS A 99 -7.71 5.66 6.10
C HIS A 99 -8.91 5.05 6.85
N ILE A 100 -8.95 3.71 6.98
CA ILE A 100 -9.96 3.02 7.78
C ILE A 100 -9.75 3.32 9.26
N GLY A 101 -8.51 3.22 9.75
CA GLY A 101 -8.17 3.52 11.15
C GLY A 101 -8.43 4.99 11.52
N GLU A 102 -8.18 5.92 10.61
CA GLU A 102 -8.57 7.32 10.74
C GLU A 102 -10.08 7.46 10.88
N LEU A 103 -10.85 6.83 9.98
CA LEU A 103 -12.30 6.90 10.00
C LEU A 103 -12.90 6.30 11.29
N LEU A 104 -12.37 5.17 11.76
CA LEU A 104 -12.80 4.55 13.01
C LEU A 104 -12.53 5.46 14.22
N ALA A 105 -11.35 6.10 14.26
CA ALA A 105 -11.02 7.04 15.32
C ALA A 105 -11.88 8.31 15.28
N GLU A 106 -12.06 8.90 14.10
CA GLU A 106 -12.88 10.10 13.92
C GLU A 106 -14.35 9.88 14.28
N LYS A 107 -14.90 8.68 14.02
CA LYS A 107 -16.28 8.33 14.40
C LYS A 107 -16.43 7.92 15.87
N GLY A 108 -15.35 7.95 16.65
CA GLY A 108 -15.37 7.63 18.08
C GLY A 108 -15.46 6.12 18.38
N TYR A 109 -15.22 5.26 17.39
CA TYR A 109 -15.17 3.80 17.61
C TYR A 109 -13.89 3.35 18.30
N THR A 110 -12.84 4.17 18.22
CA THR A 110 -11.57 4.01 18.92
C THR A 110 -11.02 5.39 19.31
N GLU A 111 -10.20 5.47 20.34
CA GLU A 111 -9.54 6.69 20.83
C GLU A 111 -8.40 7.16 19.91
N SER A 112 -7.85 6.27 19.07
CA SER A 112 -6.76 6.62 18.15
C SER A 112 -6.65 5.66 16.96
N ILE A 113 -5.95 6.11 15.92
CA ILE A 113 -5.58 5.24 14.78
C ILE A 113 -4.81 4.01 15.26
N LYS A 114 -3.88 4.18 16.21
CA LYS A 114 -3.11 3.07 16.78
C LYS A 114 -4.02 2.02 17.40
N GLU A 115 -5.03 2.44 18.15
CA GLU A 115 -6.00 1.54 18.74
C GLU A 115 -6.86 0.82 17.69
N SER A 116 -7.28 1.52 16.63
CA SER A 116 -7.95 0.91 15.47
C SER A 116 -7.16 -0.25 14.89
N PHE A 117 -5.84 -0.10 14.70
CA PHE A 117 -4.98 -1.20 14.26
C PHE A 117 -4.90 -2.32 15.28
N GLN A 118 -4.68 -2.01 16.56
CA GLN A 118 -4.54 -3.00 17.62
C GLN A 118 -5.81 -3.82 17.86
N LYS A 119 -6.99 -3.23 17.70
CA LYS A 119 -8.27 -3.92 17.91
C LYS A 119 -8.77 -4.62 16.65
N TYR A 120 -8.62 -4.01 15.46
CA TYR A 120 -9.37 -4.45 14.28
C TYR A 120 -8.55 -4.69 13.01
N LEU A 121 -7.46 -3.94 12.77
CA LEU A 121 -6.83 -3.88 11.42
C LEU A 121 -5.46 -4.56 11.30
N ASN A 122 -4.82 -4.97 12.40
CA ASN A 122 -3.55 -5.70 12.38
C ASN A 122 -3.74 -7.17 11.99
N PRO A 123 -2.68 -7.87 11.55
CA PRO A 123 -2.72 -9.32 11.33
C PRO A 123 -3.35 -10.07 12.52
N GLY A 124 -4.25 -11.00 12.21
CA GLY A 124 -5.01 -11.76 13.20
C GLY A 124 -6.15 -11.01 13.90
N LYS A 125 -6.48 -9.78 13.48
CA LYS A 125 -7.61 -9.01 14.02
C LYS A 125 -8.89 -9.18 13.20
N PRO A 126 -10.07 -8.91 13.79
CA PRO A 126 -11.36 -9.27 13.18
C PRO A 126 -11.65 -8.69 11.79
N ALA A 127 -11.08 -7.54 11.45
CA ALA A 127 -11.27 -6.89 10.15
C ALA A 127 -10.03 -6.93 9.26
N TYR A 128 -9.05 -7.77 9.61
CA TYR A 128 -7.86 -7.95 8.79
C TYR A 128 -8.14 -8.86 7.60
N VAL A 129 -7.76 -8.40 6.42
CA VAL A 129 -7.86 -9.16 5.18
C VAL A 129 -6.45 -9.33 4.62
N ASP A 130 -6.02 -10.59 4.51
CA ASP A 130 -4.70 -10.94 4.00
C ASP A 130 -4.45 -10.32 2.61
N LYS A 131 -3.24 -9.79 2.43
CA LYS A 131 -2.75 -9.49 1.09
C LYS A 131 -2.47 -10.82 0.40
N LYS A 132 -3.04 -11.05 -0.78
CA LYS A 132 -2.62 -12.18 -1.60
C LYS A 132 -1.12 -12.03 -1.85
N ALA A 133 -0.36 -13.06 -1.50
CA ALA A 133 1.07 -13.07 -1.73
C ALA A 133 1.31 -12.94 -3.24
N MET A 134 1.88 -11.81 -3.65
CA MET A 134 2.57 -11.73 -4.92
C MET A 134 3.94 -12.34 -4.73
N ASP A 135 4.43 -13.08 -5.73
CA ASP A 135 5.74 -13.69 -5.63
C ASP A 135 6.79 -12.58 -5.56
N VAL A 136 7.50 -12.48 -4.44
CA VAL A 136 8.63 -11.56 -4.27
C VAL A 136 9.63 -11.73 -5.43
N LYS A 137 9.78 -12.94 -5.97
CA LYS A 137 10.64 -13.21 -7.13
C LYS A 137 10.14 -12.52 -8.40
N GLU A 138 8.84 -12.39 -8.59
CA GLU A 138 8.26 -11.67 -9.74
C GLU A 138 8.60 -10.18 -9.67
N ILE A 139 8.43 -9.56 -8.50
CA ILE A 139 8.81 -8.16 -8.28
C ILE A 139 10.31 -7.95 -8.48
N LEU A 140 11.14 -8.79 -7.87
CA LEU A 140 12.60 -8.69 -8.01
C LEU A 140 13.07 -8.95 -9.45
N ARG A 141 12.33 -9.76 -10.23
CA ARG A 141 12.59 -9.90 -11.66
C ARG A 141 12.29 -8.60 -12.39
N ILE A 142 11.10 -8.02 -12.21
CA ILE A 142 10.70 -6.77 -12.88
C ILE A 142 11.67 -5.63 -12.55
N ILE A 143 12.06 -5.49 -11.28
CA ILE A 143 13.07 -4.49 -10.86
C ILE A 143 14.40 -4.71 -11.60
N ARG A 144 14.87 -5.95 -11.69
CA ARG A 144 16.13 -6.30 -12.36
C ARG A 144 16.06 -6.04 -13.87
N ASP A 145 14.95 -6.39 -14.51
CA ASP A 145 14.73 -6.19 -15.95
C ASP A 145 14.72 -4.68 -16.28
N ASN A 146 14.21 -3.86 -15.36
CA ASN A 146 14.30 -2.40 -15.37
C ASN A 146 15.71 -1.85 -15.04
N LYS A 147 16.69 -2.71 -14.69
CA LYS A 147 18.03 -2.32 -14.19
C LYS A 147 17.97 -1.39 -12.97
N ALA A 148 16.88 -1.48 -12.21
CA ALA A 148 16.62 -0.68 -11.03
C ALA A 148 17.33 -1.26 -9.79
N VAL A 149 17.49 -0.42 -8.77
CA VAL A 149 18.08 -0.80 -7.47
C VAL A 149 16.96 -1.13 -6.48
N SER A 150 16.95 -2.33 -5.92
CA SER A 150 16.03 -2.74 -4.84
C SER A 150 16.63 -2.54 -3.45
N ILE A 151 15.87 -1.97 -2.52
CA ILE A 151 16.23 -1.82 -1.09
C ILE A 151 15.08 -2.33 -0.22
N LEU A 152 15.39 -3.12 0.81
CA LEU A 152 14.42 -3.50 1.84
C LEU A 152 14.05 -2.27 2.67
N ALA A 153 12.78 -1.89 2.66
CA ALA A 153 12.31 -0.73 3.41
C ALA A 153 12.08 -1.09 4.88
N HIS A 154 12.31 -0.09 5.76
CA HIS A 154 12.02 -0.13 7.20
C HIS A 154 12.20 -1.51 7.87
N PRO A 155 13.40 -2.14 7.76
CA PRO A 155 13.63 -3.53 8.17
C PRO A 155 13.33 -3.80 9.65
N LYS A 156 13.35 -2.78 10.51
CA LYS A 156 12.99 -2.88 11.93
C LYS A 156 11.52 -3.27 12.17
N THR A 157 10.64 -3.13 11.17
CA THR A 157 9.23 -3.54 11.28
C THR A 157 9.02 -5.01 10.99
N ILE A 158 10.02 -5.68 10.40
CA ILE A 158 10.01 -7.09 10.08
C ILE A 158 10.44 -7.85 11.34
N LYS A 159 9.76 -8.96 11.64
CA LYS A 159 10.13 -9.80 12.78
C LYS A 159 11.42 -10.53 12.46
N ASP A 160 12.37 -10.50 13.39
CA ASP A 160 13.54 -11.37 13.37
C ASP A 160 13.08 -12.80 13.63
N GLU A 161 13.29 -13.71 12.66
CA GLU A 161 13.24 -15.17 12.88
C GLU A 161 14.64 -15.68 13.24
#